data_AF-A0A0R1RED7-F1
#
_entry.id   AF-A0A0R1RED7-F1
#
_cell.length_a   1.000
_cell.length_b   1.000
_cell.length_c   1.000
_cell.angle_alpha   90.00
_cell.angle_beta   90.00
_cell.angle_gamma   90.00
#
_symmetry.space_group_name_H-M   'P 1'
#
loop_
_entity.id
_entity.type
_entity.pdbx_description
1 polymer ?
#
loop_
_entity_poly.entity_id
_entity_poly.type
_entity_poly.pdbx_seq_one_letter_code
_entity_poly.pdbx_strand_id
1 'polypeptide(L)' 'MENRVKALRQAAGLTQREVAQTVGITRQTLSLIEKGEYNPSLKLCLGLCDALQSTLDTVFWVAKEDRDEEDHG' A
#
# COMPACT_ATOMS: atom_id res chain seq x y z
N MET A 1 -2.72 7.30 5.11
CA MET A 1 -2.82 5.82 5.12
C MET A 1 -1.42 5.25 5.25
N GLU A 2 -1.18 4.50 6.30
CA GLU A 2 0.06 3.78 6.55
C GLU A 2 0.10 2.47 5.76
N ASN A 3 1.30 1.99 5.41
CA ASN A 3 1.44 0.74 4.65
C ASN A 3 2.79 0.01 4.84
N ARG A 4 2.81 -1.29 4.46
CA ARG A 4 3.99 -2.17 4.45
C ARG A 4 4.46 -2.55 3.04
N VAL A 5 4.01 -1.86 2.00
CA VAL A 5 4.27 -2.24 0.59
C VAL A 5 5.77 -2.42 0.33
N LYS A 6 6.61 -1.48 0.78
CA LYS A 6 8.05 -1.55 0.59
C LYS A 6 8.68 -2.78 1.26
N ALA A 7 8.30 -3.06 2.50
CA ALA A 7 8.85 -4.16 3.28
C ALA A 7 8.46 -5.51 2.68
N LEU A 8 7.18 -5.70 2.34
CA LEU A 8 6.68 -6.91 1.71
C LEU A 8 7.31 -7.14 0.33
N ARG A 9 7.42 -6.08 -0.48
CA ARG A 9 8.08 -6.15 -1.78
C ARG A 9 9.54 -6.60 -1.65
N GLN A 10 10.29 -6.03 -0.70
CA GLN A 10 11.69 -6.39 -0.47
C GLN A 10 11.83 -7.82 0.04
N ALA A 11 10.93 -8.27 0.93
CA ALA A 11 10.90 -9.66 1.40
C ALA A 11 10.62 -10.66 0.26
N ALA A 12 9.81 -10.26 -0.72
CA ALA A 12 9.54 -11.04 -1.93
C ALA A 12 10.66 -10.95 -3.00
N GLY A 13 11.75 -10.19 -2.75
CA GLY A 13 12.83 -10.00 -3.72
C GLY A 13 12.44 -9.18 -4.96
N LEU A 14 11.32 -8.47 -4.91
CA LEU A 14 10.77 -7.75 -6.06
C LEU A 14 11.30 -6.31 -6.13
N THR A 15 11.49 -5.81 -7.34
CA THR A 15 11.76 -4.39 -7.62
C THR A 15 10.46 -3.59 -7.70
N GLN A 16 10.58 -2.27 -7.53
CA GLN A 16 9.42 -1.38 -7.69
C GLN A 16 8.83 -1.44 -9.11
N ARG A 17 9.64 -1.70 -10.13
CA ARG A 17 9.14 -1.81 -11.51
C ARG A 17 8.29 -3.06 -11.69
N GLU A 18 8.71 -4.20 -11.15
CA GLU A 18 7.96 -5.45 -11.26
C GLU A 18 6.58 -5.34 -10.61
N VAL A 19 6.50 -4.86 -9.37
CA VAL A 19 5.20 -4.66 -8.70
C VAL A 19 4.34 -3.64 -9.45
N ALA A 20 4.94 -2.53 -9.89
CA ALA A 20 4.20 -1.50 -10.62
C ALA A 20 3.61 -2.04 -11.94
N GLN A 21 4.36 -2.87 -12.67
CA GLN A 21 3.89 -3.52 -13.89
C GLN A 21 2.74 -4.50 -13.62
N THR A 22 2.89 -5.36 -12.60
CA THR A 22 1.85 -6.32 -12.20
C THR A 22 0.52 -5.62 -11.86
N VAL A 23 0.61 -4.48 -11.19
CA VAL A 23 -0.55 -3.72 -10.71
C VAL A 23 -1.09 -2.73 -11.76
N GLY A 24 -0.33 -2.48 -12.85
CA GLY A 24 -0.73 -1.55 -13.91
C GLY A 24 -0.56 -0.08 -13.54
N ILE A 25 0.46 0.25 -12.74
CA ILE A 25 0.81 1.63 -12.35
C ILE A 25 2.25 1.99 -12.75
N THR A 26 2.62 3.26 -12.61
CA THR A 26 4.01 3.67 -12.82
C THR A 26 4.87 3.32 -11.61
N ARG A 27 6.19 3.15 -11.84
CA ARG A 27 7.17 3.02 -10.74
C ARG A 27 7.11 4.21 -9.77
N GLN A 28 6.87 5.41 -10.29
CA GLN A 28 6.75 6.63 -9.47
C GLN A 28 5.53 6.55 -8.55
N THR A 29 4.38 6.12 -9.06
CA THR A 29 3.16 5.88 -8.26
C THR A 29 3.45 4.90 -7.13
N LEU A 30 4.11 3.77 -7.42
CA LEU A 30 4.48 2.81 -6.39
C LEU A 30 5.43 3.43 -5.35
N SER A 31 6.39 4.26 -5.78
CA SER A 31 7.31 4.94 -4.86
C SER A 31 6.60 5.93 -3.94
N LEU A 32 5.54 6.62 -4.40
CA LEU A 32 4.75 7.51 -3.55
C LEU A 32 3.94 6.72 -2.53
N ILE A 33 3.35 5.59 -2.96
CA ILE A 33 2.64 4.65 -2.07
C ILE A 33 3.58 4.14 -0.97
N GLU A 34 4.76 3.64 -1.32
CA GLU A 34 5.74 3.12 -0.36
C GLU A 34 6.20 4.13 0.68
N LYS A 35 6.07 5.43 0.40
CA LYS A 35 6.39 6.52 1.33
C LYS A 35 5.19 7.02 2.13
N GLY A 36 3.98 6.53 1.84
CA GLY A 36 2.75 7.07 2.41
C GLY A 36 2.32 8.43 1.84
N GLU A 37 3.01 8.92 0.80
CA GLU A 37 2.75 10.23 0.16
C GLU A 37 1.57 10.19 -0.83
N TYR A 38 1.01 9.01 -1.08
CA TYR A 38 -0.15 8.81 -1.94
C TYR A 38 -1.14 7.88 -1.25
N ASN A 39 -2.41 8.30 -1.17
CA ASN A 39 -3.49 7.47 -0.67
C ASN A 39 -4.10 6.65 -1.84
N PRO A 40 -3.79 5.35 -1.96
CA PRO A 40 -4.29 4.52 -3.05
C PRO A 40 -5.80 4.30 -2.97
N SER A 41 -6.45 4.13 -4.12
CA SER A 41 -7.84 3.66 -4.16
C SER A 41 -7.94 2.22 -3.68
N LEU A 42 -9.12 1.79 -3.22
CA LEU A 42 -9.36 0.41 -2.78
C LEU A 42 -8.94 -0.61 -3.84
N LYS A 43 -9.25 -0.35 -5.11
CA LYS A 43 -8.85 -1.20 -6.24
C LYS A 43 -7.32 -1.36 -6.31
N LEU A 44 -6.58 -0.28 -6.08
CA LEU A 44 -5.13 -0.30 -6.09
C LEU A 44 -4.57 -1.04 -4.87
N CYS A 45 -5.19 -0.87 -3.69
CA CYS A 45 -4.83 -1.65 -2.51
C CYS A 45 -4.99 -3.15 -2.76
N LEU A 46 -6.12 -3.57 -3.34
CA LEU A 46 -6.39 -4.97 -3.66
C LEU A 46 -5.39 -5.53 -4.68
N GLY A 47 -5.06 -4.76 -5.72
CA GLY A 47 -4.03 -5.14 -6.69
C GLY A 47 -2.65 -5.31 -6.05
N LEU A 48 -2.28 -4.45 -5.11
CA LEU A 48 -1.03 -4.58 -4.35
C LEU A 48 -1.04 -5.78 -3.39
N CYS A 49 -2.19 -6.09 -2.78
CA CYS A 49 -2.35 -7.28 -1.95
C CYS A 49 -2.11 -8.56 -2.76
N ASP A 50 -2.70 -8.65 -3.95
CA ASP A 50 -2.50 -9.77 -4.87
C ASP A 50 -1.04 -9.88 -5.33
N ALA A 51 -0.44 -8.76 -5.79
CA ALA A 51 0.95 -8.74 -6.25
C ALA A 51 1.97 -9.11 -5.15
N LEU A 52 1.64 -8.86 -3.88
CA LEU A 52 2.50 -9.13 -2.73
C LEU A 52 2.09 -10.39 -1.95
N GLN A 53 1.10 -11.14 -2.43
CA GLN A 53 0.57 -12.35 -1.80
C GLN A 53 0.26 -12.12 -0.30
N SER A 54 -0.40 -11.01 0.00
CA SER A 54 -0.72 -10.54 1.36
C SER A 54 -2.15 -10.04 1.45
N THR A 55 -2.67 -9.85 2.66
CA THR A 55 -4.03 -9.34 2.89
C THR A 55 -4.05 -7.83 3.13
N LEU A 56 -5.22 -7.21 2.97
CA LEU A 56 -5.39 -5.76 3.11
C LEU A 56 -4.96 -5.26 4.49
N ASP A 57 -5.32 -5.97 5.55
CA ASP A 57 -4.96 -5.67 6.95
C ASP A 57 -3.45 -5.77 7.22
N THR A 58 -2.74 -6.59 6.45
CA THR A 58 -1.29 -6.73 6.55
C THR A 58 -0.57 -5.61 5.78
N VAL A 59 -1.14 -5.18 4.64
CA VAL A 59 -0.50 -4.22 3.74
C VAL A 59 -0.82 -2.77 4.12
N PHE A 60 -2.04 -2.44 4.54
CA PHE A 60 -2.52 -1.07 4.73
C PHE A 60 -3.30 -0.89 6.04
N TRP A 61 -3.15 0.27 6.68
CA TRP A 61 -3.98 0.66 7.83
C TRP A 61 -4.09 2.18 7.98
N VAL A 62 -5.08 2.60 8.77
CA VAL A 62 -5.31 4.00 9.14
C VAL A 62 -4.53 4.29 10.43
N ALA A 63 -3.81 5.43 10.48
CA ALA A 63 -3.04 5.82 11.66
C ALA A 63 -3.99 6.02 12.85
N LYS A 64 -3.49 5.87 14.08
CA LYS A 64 -4.35 6.02 15.26
C LYS A 64 -4.94 7.44 15.39
N GLU A 65 -4.23 8.45 14.91
CA GLU A 65 -4.68 9.86 14.96
C GLU A 65 -5.94 10.11 14.12
N ASP A 66 -6.13 9.36 13.02
CA ASP A 66 -7.33 9.48 12.18
C ASP A 66 -8.57 8.79 12.80
N ARG A 67 -8.42 7.99 13.87
CA ARG A 67 -9.53 7.26 14.51
C ARG A 67 -10.22 8.03 15.62
N ASP A 68 -9.57 9.06 16.16
CA ASP A 68 -10.08 9.84 17.29
C ASP A 68 -11.03 10.98 16.84
N GLU A 69 -11.14 11.25 15.53
CA GLU A 69 -12.07 12.27 14.99
C GLU A 69 -13.52 11.78 14.84
N GLU A 70 -13.78 10.45 14.91
CA GLU A 70 -15.12 9.87 14.74
C GLU A 70 -15.82 9.50 16.07
N ASP A 71 -15.14 9.61 17.22
CA ASP A 71 -15.70 9.30 18.56
C ASP A 71 -16.01 10.57 19.37
N HIS A 72 -16.84 11.44 18.79
CA HIS A 72 -17.52 12.52 19.51
C HIS A 72 -19.03 12.29 19.47
N GLY A 73 -19.46 11.24 20.17
CA GLY A 73 -20.86 10.96 20.52
C GLY A 73 -21.16 11.29 21.98
#